data_AF-A0A6J6A566-F1
#
_entry.id   AF-A0A6J6A566-F1
#
_cell.length_a   1.000
_cell.length_b   1.000
_cell.length_c   1.000
_cell.angle_alpha   90.00
_cell.angle_beta   90.00
_cell.angle_gamma   90.00
#
_symmetry.space_group_name_H-M   'P 1'
#
loop_
_entity.id
_entity.type
_entity.pdbx_description
1 polymer ?
#
loop_
_entity_poly.entity_id
_entity_poly.type
_entity_poly.pdbx_seq_one_letter_code
_entity_poly.pdbx_strand_id
1 'polypeptide(L)'
;MPELDLGLPVSEKMAQLLLTRLPRTAIARALNTAHRFTGPEALAAGIADEILSADELLAATIAHSAVMATKSRETIATHKLMLYGTTIHSLTEGN
;
A
#
# COMPACT_ATOMS: atom_id res chain seq x y z
N MET A 1 1.98 13.28 -0.04
CA MET A 1 3.27 13.01 0.64
C MET A 1 3.76 14.35 1.15
N PRO A 2 3.65 14.62 2.47
CA PRO A 2 3.97 15.94 3.03
C PRO A 2 5.46 16.30 2.93
N GLU A 3 6.34 15.34 2.65
CA GLU A 3 7.78 15.52 2.51
C GLU A 3 8.13 16.64 1.51
N LEU A 4 7.38 16.75 0.41
CA LEU A 4 7.55 17.83 -0.57
C LEU A 4 7.29 19.21 0.05
N ASP A 5 6.19 19.38 0.78
CA ASP A 5 5.85 20.65 1.44
C ASP A 5 6.87 21.03 2.53
N LEU A 6 7.59 20.04 3.06
CA LEU A 6 8.65 20.20 4.06
C LEU A 6 10.05 20.37 3.45
N GLY A 7 10.18 20.29 2.12
CA GLY A 7 11.48 20.35 1.44
C GLY A 7 12.38 19.14 1.74
N LEU A 8 11.80 17.99 2.10
CA LEU A 8 12.52 16.77 2.44
C LEU A 8 12.41 15.76 1.29
N PRO A 9 13.51 15.13 0.85
CA PRO A 9 13.43 14.01 -0.06
C PRO A 9 12.85 12.79 0.65
N VAL A 10 12.07 11.99 -0.08
CA VAL A 10 11.66 10.67 0.39
C VAL A 10 12.87 9.74 0.40
N SER A 11 13.03 8.98 1.48
CA SER A 11 14.14 8.00 1.58
C SER A 11 14.03 6.90 0.52
N GLU A 12 15.17 6.33 0.14
CA GLU A 12 15.22 5.23 -0.83
C GLU A 12 14.34 4.05 -0.40
N LYS A 13 14.42 3.65 0.88
CA LYS A 13 13.58 2.57 1.43
C LYS A 13 12.09 2.85 1.30
N MET A 14 11.66 4.09 1.57
CA MET A 14 10.26 4.48 1.40
C MET A 14 9.86 4.45 -0.09
N ALA A 15 10.72 4.96 -0.99
CA ALA A 15 10.45 4.91 -2.43
C ALA A 15 10.29 3.47 -2.94
N GLN A 16 11.15 2.55 -2.51
CA GLN A 16 11.05 1.12 -2.84
C GLN A 16 9.73 0.50 -2.37
N LEU A 17 9.32 0.78 -1.12
CA LEU A 17 8.04 0.32 -0.59
C LEU A 17 6.85 0.86 -1.40
N LEU A 18 6.84 2.17 -1.68
CA LEU A 18 5.78 2.82 -2.43
C LEU A 18 5.67 2.22 -3.84
N LEU A 19 6.79 2.14 -4.57
CA LEU A 19 6.83 1.59 -5.94
C LEU A 19 6.44 0.11 -6.01
N THR A 20 6.61 -0.64 -4.93
CA THR A 20 6.18 -2.05 -4.84
C THR A 20 4.67 -2.18 -4.67
N ARG A 21 4.02 -1.21 -4.01
CA ARG A 21 2.62 -1.35 -3.57
C ARG A 21 1.62 -0.47 -4.30
N LEU A 22 2.05 0.63 -4.89
CA LEU A 22 1.16 1.63 -5.47
C LEU A 22 1.44 1.83 -6.96
N PRO A 23 0.42 2.22 -7.76
CA PRO A 23 0.62 2.60 -9.14
C PRO A 23 1.60 3.77 -9.28
N ARG A 24 2.50 3.69 -10.26
CA ARG A 24 3.53 4.73 -10.51
C ARG A 24 2.93 6.11 -10.72
N THR A 25 1.76 6.21 -11.35
CA THR A 25 1.04 7.46 -11.58
C THR A 25 0.55 8.10 -10.29
N ALA A 26 0.02 7.30 -9.36
CA ALA A 26 -0.42 7.75 -8.04
C ALA A 26 0.77 8.28 -7.22
N ILE A 27 1.88 7.55 -7.22
CA ILE A 27 3.12 7.95 -6.53
C ILE A 27 3.67 9.25 -7.11
N ALA A 28 3.77 9.37 -8.44
CA ALA A 28 4.27 10.57 -9.09
C ALA A 28 3.43 11.80 -8.74
N ARG A 29 2.09 11.66 -8.71
CA ARG A 29 1.20 12.75 -8.25
C ARG A 29 1.47 13.08 -6.79
N ALA A 30 1.52 12.09 -5.91
CA ALA A 30 1.72 12.31 -4.48
C ALA A 30 3.06 12.98 -4.15
N LEU A 31 4.15 12.59 -4.84
CA LEU A 31 5.52 13.06 -4.60
C LEU A 31 5.80 14.44 -5.20
N ASN A 32 5.21 14.76 -6.35
CA ASN A 32 5.53 16.00 -7.06
C ASN A 32 4.54 17.15 -6.80
N THR A 33 3.39 16.86 -6.17
CA THR A 33 2.38 17.90 -5.89
C THR A 33 1.88 17.90 -4.45
N ALA A 34 2.46 17.07 -3.58
CA ALA A 34 1.98 16.85 -2.21
C ALA A 34 0.48 16.49 -2.12
N HIS A 35 -0.13 15.96 -3.19
CA HIS A 35 -1.57 15.73 -3.28
C HIS A 35 -2.11 14.88 -2.11
N ARG A 36 -3.26 15.28 -1.56
CA ARG A 36 -4.02 14.54 -0.55
C ARG A 36 -5.22 13.87 -1.20
N PHE A 37 -5.19 12.53 -1.28
CA PHE A 37 -6.25 11.75 -1.91
C PHE A 37 -7.47 11.67 -0.99
N THR A 38 -8.64 11.97 -1.53
CA THR A 38 -9.92 11.57 -0.91
C THR A 38 -10.17 10.07 -1.13
N GLY A 39 -11.17 9.49 -0.47
CA GLY A 39 -11.55 8.08 -0.66
C GLY A 39 -11.80 7.70 -2.13
N PRO A 40 -12.70 8.41 -2.85
CA PRO A 40 -12.95 8.16 -4.27
C PRO A 40 -11.71 8.30 -5.16
N GLU A 41 -10.86 9.30 -4.89
CA GLU A 41 -9.61 9.45 -5.65
C GLU A 41 -8.62 8.32 -5.38
N ALA A 42 -8.50 7.87 -4.12
CA ALA A 42 -7.61 6.78 -3.74
C ALA A 42 -8.03 5.47 -4.40
N LEU A 43 -9.33 5.18 -4.46
CA LEU A 43 -9.86 4.02 -5.18
C LEU A 43 -9.55 4.13 -6.69
N ALA A 44 -9.88 5.26 -7.31
CA ALA A 44 -9.63 5.48 -8.74
C ALA A 44 -8.13 5.43 -9.11
N ALA A 45 -7.26 5.86 -8.19
CA ALA A 45 -5.82 5.84 -8.35
C ALA A 45 -5.18 4.48 -8.03
N GLY A 46 -5.97 3.47 -7.61
CA GLY A 46 -5.48 2.14 -7.23
C GLY A 46 -4.67 2.12 -5.93
N ILE A 47 -4.91 3.07 -5.03
CA ILE A 47 -4.33 3.14 -3.68
C ILE A 47 -5.18 2.33 -2.68
N ALA A 48 -6.50 2.35 -2.86
CA ALA A 48 -7.46 1.62 -2.05
C ALA A 48 -8.23 0.60 -2.91
N ASP A 49 -8.62 -0.53 -2.32
CA ASP A 49 -9.34 -1.60 -3.01
C ASP A 49 -10.88 -1.41 -2.94
N GLU A 50 -11.39 -0.78 -1.88
CA GLU A 50 -12.81 -0.61 -1.61
C GLU A 50 -13.07 0.67 -0.80
N ILE A 51 -14.28 1.25 -0.92
CA ILE A 51 -14.76 2.36 -0.10
C ILE A 51 -16.00 1.90 0.65
N LEU A 52 -15.98 2.05 1.97
CA LEU A 52 -17.09 1.71 2.86
C LEU A 52 -17.41 2.89 3.77
N SER A 53 -18.63 2.94 4.29
CA SER A 53 -18.94 3.85 5.39
C SER A 53 -18.16 3.45 6.65
N ALA A 54 -17.97 4.40 7.57
CA ALA A 54 -17.26 4.14 8.83
C ALA A 54 -17.95 3.04 9.66
N ASP A 55 -19.29 3.00 9.64
CA ASP A 55 -20.08 2.04 10.41
C ASP A 55 -20.01 0.62 9.83
N GLU A 56 -19.84 0.49 8.51
CA GLU A 56 -19.77 -0.80 7.82
C GLU A 56 -18.35 -1.38 7.77
N LEU A 57 -17.33 -0.52 7.82
CA LEU A 57 -15.93 -0.85 7.57
C LEU A 57 -15.46 -2.06 8.39
N LEU A 58 -15.74 -2.06 9.70
CA LEU A 58 -15.27 -3.12 10.60
C LEU A 58 -15.91 -4.46 10.28
N ALA A 59 -17.24 -4.48 10.13
CA ALA A 59 -17.99 -5.70 9.87
C ALA A 59 -17.60 -6.33 8.53
N ALA A 60 -17.48 -5.51 7.47
CA ALA A 60 -17.03 -5.96 6.16
C ALA A 60 -15.59 -6.51 6.18
N THR A 61 -14.67 -5.81 6.86
CA THR A 61 -13.26 -6.26 6.97
C THR A 61 -13.14 -7.61 7.68
N ILE A 62 -13.94 -7.83 8.72
CA ILE A 62 -13.99 -9.13 9.43
C ILE A 62 -14.49 -10.22 8.49
N ALA A 63 -15.58 -9.96 7.74
CA ALA A 63 -16.14 -10.92 6.79
C ALA A 63 -15.12 -11.29 5.69
N HIS A 64 -14.45 -10.30 5.09
CA HIS A 64 -13.39 -10.52 4.10
C HIS A 64 -12.23 -11.35 4.68
N SER A 65 -11.82 -11.03 5.90
CA SER A 65 -10.74 -11.76 6.59
C SER A 65 -11.12 -13.20 6.90
N ALA A 66 -12.38 -13.46 7.26
CA ALA A 66 -12.89 -14.81 7.50
C ALA A 66 -12.79 -15.69 6.24
N VAL A 67 -13.08 -15.13 5.06
CA VAL A 67 -12.90 -15.85 3.78
C VAL A 67 -11.43 -16.22 3.57
N MET A 68 -10.52 -15.27 3.80
CA MET A 68 -9.09 -15.51 3.65
C MET A 68 -8.53 -16.52 4.67
N ALA A 69 -9.10 -16.56 5.87
CA ALA A 69 -8.68 -17.48 6.93
C ALA A 69 -8.93 -18.96 6.58
N THR A 70 -9.84 -19.25 5.65
CA THR A 70 -10.11 -20.61 5.15
C THR A 70 -9.09 -21.11 4.12
N LYS A 71 -8.19 -20.23 3.63
CA LYS A 71 -7.21 -20.55 2.60
C LYS A 71 -5.91 -21.10 3.20
N SER A 72 -5.12 -21.80 2.39
CA SER A 72 -3.80 -22.32 2.79
C SER A 72 -2.86 -21.16 3.17
N ARG A 73 -2.50 -21.11 4.46
CA ARG A 73 -1.58 -20.10 5.00
C ARG A 73 -0.19 -20.23 4.41
N GLU A 74 0.28 -21.46 4.24
CA GLU A 74 1.59 -21.76 3.66
C GLU A 74 1.66 -21.26 2.21
N THR A 75 0.65 -21.58 1.39
CA THR A 75 0.59 -21.12 0.00
C THR A 75 0.53 -19.60 -0.11
N ILE A 76 -0.26 -18.95 0.75
CA ILE A 76 -0.31 -17.48 0.80
C ILE A 76 1.05 -16.89 1.19
N ALA A 77 1.76 -17.49 2.16
CA ALA A 77 3.09 -17.04 2.54
C ALA A 77 4.08 -17.16 1.37
N THR A 78 4.07 -18.28 0.65
CA THR A 78 4.87 -18.48 -0.56
C THR A 78 4.57 -17.41 -1.61
N HIS A 79 3.30 -17.14 -1.92
CA HIS A 79 2.95 -16.11 -2.90
C HIS A 79 3.37 -14.71 -2.46
N LYS A 80 3.22 -14.37 -1.18
CA LYS A 80 3.67 -13.07 -0.66
C LYS A 80 5.19 -12.91 -0.76
N LEU A 81 5.96 -13.98 -0.49
CA LEU A 81 7.40 -13.98 -0.68
C LEU A 81 7.80 -13.85 -2.15
N MET A 82 7.09 -14.51 -3.06
CA MET A 82 7.30 -14.35 -4.51
C MET A 82 7.05 -12.91 -4.98
N LEU A 83 5.98 -12.28 -4.47
CA LEU A 83 5.60 -10.91 -4.87
C LEU A 83 6.48 -9.84 -4.23
N TYR A 84 6.90 -10.02 -2.98
CA TYR A 84 7.45 -8.94 -2.16
C TYR A 84 8.81 -9.27 -1.52
N GLY A 85 9.37 -10.47 -1.73
CA GLY A 85 10.58 -10.92 -1.06
C GLY A 85 11.77 -9.99 -1.26
N THR A 86 12.00 -9.54 -2.49
CA THR A 86 13.08 -8.58 -2.82
C THR A 86 12.91 -7.26 -2.07
N THR A 87 11.69 -6.71 -2.04
CA THR A 87 11.40 -5.47 -1.32
C THR A 87 11.53 -5.65 0.19
N ILE A 88 11.06 -6.76 0.75
CA ILE A 88 11.19 -7.04 2.19
C ILE A 88 12.67 -7.05 2.57
N HIS A 89 13.50 -7.76 1.81
CA HIS A 89 14.95 -7.83 2.03
C HIS A 89 15.61 -6.44 1.98
N SER A 90 15.29 -5.62 0.97
CA SER A 90 15.88 -4.28 0.83
C SER A 90 15.46 -3.30 1.95
N LEU A 91 14.31 -3.54 2.58
CA LEU A 91 13.86 -2.75 3.72
C LEU A 91 14.56 -3.18 5.02
N THR A 92 14.80 -4.47 5.20
CA THR A 92 15.39 -5.04 6.43
C THR A 92 16.91 -4.97 6.48
N GLU A 93 17.59 -5.03 5.34
CA GLU A 93 19.04 -4.87 5.33
C GLU A 93 19.41 -3.39 5.44
N GLY A 94 20.29 -3.07 6.39
CA GLY A 94 20.95 -1.78 6.46
C GLY A 94 22.10 -1.74 5.46
N ASN A 95 22.29 -0.61 4.77
CA ASN A 95 23.62 -0.28 4.29
C ASN A 95 24.55 -0.05 5.47
#